data_AF-A0A6J6BDE0-F1
#
_entry.id   AF-A0A6J6BDE0-F1
#
_cell.length_a   1.000
_cell.length_b   1.000
_cell.length_c   1.000
_cell.angle_alpha   90.00
_cell.angle_beta   90.00
_cell.angle_gamma   90.00
#
_symmetry.space_group_name_H-M   'P 1'
#
loop_
_entity.id
_entity.type
_entity.pdbx_description
1 polymer ?
#
loop_
_entity_poly.entity_id
_entity_poly.type
_entity_poly.pdbx_seq_one_letter_code
_entity_poly.pdbx_strand_id
1 'polypeptide(L)' 'MQTIRKVSTPQGFNLGMNQGEVSGAGVAAHIHQHVVPRWFGDANFMPIIGQTKVLPELLLQTRADLAAHW' A
#
# COMPACT_ATOMS: atom_id res chain seq x y z
N MET A 1 -9.13 6.94 7.10
CA MET A 1 -8.98 6.22 5.82
C MET A 1 -10.27 6.29 4.98
N GLN A 2 -10.79 7.49 4.71
CA GLN A 2 -12.08 7.65 4.01
C GLN A 2 -11.89 7.52 2.48
N THR A 3 -10.95 8.28 1.92
CA THR A 3 -10.65 8.31 0.49
C THR A 3 -10.29 6.92 -0.07
N ILE A 4 -9.33 6.22 0.54
CA ILE A 4 -8.93 4.87 0.09
C ILE A 4 -10.09 3.87 0.19
N ARG A 5 -10.97 4.01 1.19
CA ARG A 5 -12.18 3.17 1.29
C ARG A 5 -13.16 3.43 0.16
N LYS A 6 -13.33 4.70 -0.23
CA LYS A 6 -14.20 5.11 -1.34
C LYS A 6 -13.69 4.61 -2.68
N VAL A 7 -12.38 4.67 -2.94
CA VAL A 7 -11.81 4.33 -4.26
C VAL A 7 -11.53 2.84 -4.45
N SER A 8 -11.21 2.09 -3.39
CA SER A 8 -10.68 0.71 -3.54
C SER A 8 -11.36 -0.34 -2.64
N THR A 9 -12.29 0.06 -1.77
CA THR A 9 -13.07 -0.86 -0.91
C THR A 9 -12.25 -1.95 -0.17
N PRO A 10 -11.10 -1.63 0.45
CA PRO A 10 -10.32 -2.60 1.21
C PRO A 10 -11.05 -3.06 2.46
N GLN A 11 -10.79 -4.31 2.84
CA GLN A 11 -11.35 -4.95 4.03
C GLN A 11 -10.59 -4.58 5.30
N GLY A 12 -9.31 -4.19 5.17
CA GLY A 12 -8.47 -3.76 6.29
C GLY A 12 -7.34 -2.83 5.87
N PHE A 13 -6.53 -2.41 6.85
CA PHE A 13 -5.35 -1.59 6.62
C PHE A 13 -4.20 -2.06 7.53
N ASN A 14 -2.97 -2.04 7.02
CA ASN A 14 -1.78 -2.00 7.87
C ASN A 14 -1.27 -0.56 7.96
N LEU A 15 -0.91 -0.15 9.18
CA LEU A 15 -0.32 1.15 9.49
C LEU A 15 0.99 0.90 10.23
N GLY A 16 2.07 1.48 9.74
CA GLY A 16 3.37 1.48 10.42
C GLY A 16 4.30 2.59 9.95
N MET A 17 5.34 2.85 10.72
CA MET A 17 6.44 3.75 10.40
C MET A 17 7.74 3.00 10.67
N ASN A 18 8.76 3.21 9.83
CA ASN A 18 10.12 2.74 10.09
C ASN A 18 10.97 3.94 10.51
N GLN A 19 11.58 3.89 11.70
CA GLN A 19 12.39 5.00 12.22
C GLN A 19 13.85 4.55 12.41
N GLY A 20 14.76 5.16 11.64
CA GLY A 20 16.16 4.78 11.60
C GLY A 20 16.46 3.66 10.59
N GLU A 21 17.71 3.63 10.11
CA GLU A 21 18.14 2.70 9.04
C GLU A 21 17.96 1.23 9.44
N VAL A 22 18.28 0.87 10.68
CA VAL A 22 18.17 -0.51 11.20
C VAL A 22 16.73 -1.02 11.18
N SER A 23 15.75 -0.13 11.29
CA SER A 23 14.32 -0.47 11.21
C SER A 23 13.81 -0.60 9.77
N GLY A 24 14.67 -0.50 8.76
CA GLY A 24 14.30 -0.60 7.35
C GLY A 24 13.72 0.69 6.78
N ALA A 25 14.08 1.85 7.33
CA ALA A 25 13.69 3.15 6.77
C ALA A 25 14.48 3.44 5.48
N GLY A 26 13.83 3.34 4.32
CA GLY A 26 14.47 3.64 3.02
C GLY A 26 14.86 5.11 2.86
N VAL A 27 14.21 6.02 3.60
CA VAL A 27 14.55 7.45 3.69
C VAL A 27 14.64 7.83 5.17
N ALA A 28 15.71 7.39 5.84
CA ALA A 28 15.83 7.48 7.29
C ALA A 28 15.74 8.91 7.87
N ALA A 29 16.14 9.93 7.09
CA ALA A 29 16.07 11.34 7.51
C ALA A 29 14.66 11.95 7.46
N HIS A 30 13.68 11.26 6.84
CA HIS A 30 12.31 11.76 6.68
C HIS A 30 11.31 10.73 7.19
N ILE A 31 10.71 11.01 8.35
CA ILE A 31 9.68 10.15 8.93
C ILE A 31 8.43 10.13 8.04
N HIS A 32 7.91 8.95 7.75
CA HIS A 32 6.71 8.78 6.94
C HIS A 32 5.88 7.58 7.43
N GLN A 33 4.56 7.73 7.36
CA GLN A 33 3.58 6.72 7.72
C GLN A 33 3.19 5.91 6.50
N HIS A 34 3.37 4.59 6.57
CA HIS A 34 2.81 3.68 5.59
C HIS A 34 1.33 3.47 5.88
N VAL A 35 0.51 3.58 4.84
CA VAL A 35 -0.91 3.24 4.85
C VAL A 35 -1.15 2.22 3.75
N VAL A 36 -1.28 0.94 4.13
CA VAL A 36 -1.37 -0.16 3.18
C VAL A 36 -2.78 -0.77 3.23
N PRO A 37 -3.64 -0.56 2.22
CA PRO A 37 -4.93 -1.23 2.15
C PRO A 37 -4.75 -2.75 1.96
N ARG A 38 -5.62 -3.54 2.59
CA ARG A 38 -5.55 -5.02 2.61
C ARG A 38 -6.87 -5.65 2.19
N TRP A 39 -6.77 -6.78 1.49
CA TRP A 39 -7.90 -7.64 1.12
C TRP A 39 -7.60 -9.09 1.52
N PHE A 40 -8.64 -9.84 1.83
CA PHE A 40 -8.55 -11.27 2.06
C PHE A 40 -8.02 -11.95 0.80
N GLY A 41 -6.89 -12.67 0.93
CA GLY A 41 -6.24 -13.35 -0.19
C GLY A 41 -5.40 -12.47 -1.11
N ASP A 42 -5.08 -11.22 -0.72
CA ASP A 42 -4.19 -10.33 -1.49
C ASP A 42 -2.74 -10.86 -1.62
N ALA A 43 -2.36 -11.81 -0.77
CA ALA A 43 -1.22 -12.69 -0.95
C ALA A 43 -1.73 -14.09 -1.34
N ASN A 44 -1.50 -14.48 -2.60
CA ASN A 44 -1.89 -15.77 -3.16
C ASN A 44 -0.68 -16.54 -3.70
N PHE A 45 -0.92 -17.59 -4.49
CA PHE A 45 0.15 -18.40 -5.11
C PHE A 45 1.17 -17.55 -5.90
N MET A 46 0.73 -16.48 -6.58
CA MET A 46 1.59 -15.67 -7.44
C MET A 46 2.76 -15.03 -6.69
N PRO A 47 2.54 -14.23 -5.62
CA PRO A 47 3.65 -13.68 -4.86
C PRO A 47 4.39 -14.72 -4.00
N ILE A 48 3.72 -15.78 -3.53
CA ILE A 48 4.30 -16.74 -2.58
C ILE A 48 5.17 -17.78 -3.28
N ILE A 49 4.70 -18.37 -4.39
CA ILE A 49 5.38 -19.45 -5.11
C ILE A 49 5.97 -18.93 -6.42
N GLY A 50 5.19 -18.17 -7.18
CA GLY A 50 5.63 -17.58 -8.46
C GLY A 50 6.57 -16.37 -8.31
N GLN A 51 6.85 -15.94 -7.07
CA GLN A 51 7.70 -14.78 -6.74
C GLN A 51 7.37 -13.49 -7.52
N THR A 52 6.12 -13.37 -7.97
CA THR A 52 5.67 -12.28 -8.83
C THR A 52 4.42 -11.65 -8.24
N LYS A 53 4.48 -10.35 -7.94
CA LYS A 53 3.32 -9.60 -7.46
C LYS A 53 2.63 -8.92 -8.63
N VAL A 54 1.40 -9.32 -8.91
CA VAL A 54 0.55 -8.65 -9.91
C VAL A 54 0.01 -7.35 -9.31
N LEU A 55 0.19 -6.25 -10.04
CA LEU A 55 -0.41 -4.95 -9.73
C LEU A 55 -1.49 -4.66 -10.78
N PRO A 56 -2.78 -4.65 -10.41
CA PRO A 56 -3.87 -4.53 -11.39
C PRO A 56 -4.09 -3.10 -11.89
N GLU A 57 -3.45 -2.10 -11.29
CA GLU A 57 -3.64 -0.67 -11.60
C GLU A 57 -2.28 0.05 -11.72
N LEU A 58 -2.21 1.02 -12.63
CA LEU A 58 -1.03 1.86 -12.84
C LEU A 58 -0.92 2.93 -11.75
N LEU A 59 0.31 3.23 -11.32
CA LEU A 59 0.55 4.24 -10.26
C LEU A 59 -0.04 5.63 -10.59
N LEU A 60 0.02 6.05 -11.85
CA LEU A 60 -0.55 7.34 -12.27
C LEU A 60 -2.08 7.34 -12.19
N GLN A 61 -2.72 6.21 -12.48
CA GLN A 61 -4.17 6.05 -12.35
C GLN A 61 -4.55 6.06 -10.86
N THR A 62 -3.90 5.24 -10.04
CA THR A 62 -4.13 5.22 -8.58
C THR A 62 -3.95 6.61 -7.97
N ARG A 63 -2.91 7.35 -8.37
CA ARG A 63 -2.67 8.72 -7.88
C ARG A 63 -3.80 9.68 -8.29
N ALA A 64 -4.26 9.62 -9.54
CA ALA A 64 -5.35 10.44 -10.03
C ALA A 64 -6.65 10.15 -9.27
N ASP A 65 -7.00 8.88 -9.08
CA ASP A 65 -8.24 8.49 -8.40
C ASP A 65 -8.23 8.85 -6.93
N LEU A 66 -7.10 8.64 -6.24
CA LEU A 66 -6.94 9.08 -4.85
C LEU A 66 -7.06 10.60 -4.72
N ALA A 67 -6.43 11.37 -5.60
CA ALA A 67 -6.46 12.82 -5.56
C ALA A 67 -7.85 13.38 -5.88
N ALA A 68 -8.58 12.79 -6.83
CA ALA A 68 -9.92 13.23 -7.22
C ALA A 68 -10.99 12.96 -6.15
N HIS A 69 -10.73 12.04 -5.22
CA HIS A 69 -11.66 11.62 -4.18
C HIS A 69 -11.18 11.96 -2.76
N TRP A 70 -10.13 12.79 -2.65
CA TRP A 70 -9.63 13.34 -1.39
C TRP A 70 -10.49 14.53 -0.95
#